data_AF-A0A8J3KFY4-F1
#
_entry.id   AF-A0A8J3KFY4-F1
#
_cell.length_a   1.000
_cell.length_b   1.000
_cell.length_c   1.000
_cell.angle_alpha   90.00
_cell.angle_beta   90.00
_cell.angle_gamma   90.00
#
_symmetry.space_group_name_H-M   'P 1'
#
loop_
_entity.id
_entity.type
_entity.pdbx_description
1 polymer ?
#
loop_
_entity_poly.entity_id
_entity_poly.type
_entity_poly.pdbx_seq_one_letter_code
_entity_poly.pdbx_strand_id
1 'polypeptide(L)'
;MTTPATTSADQSIKPLRLLFTLALLGYVALHLGFQFLRWILPAENTTLISRSQSAGFLDLFLLAFPLVAVLIATHITPQLAGSKIFALVALIEYAVAIVFGGVTFLIGLGGLGWVDTFPETIDALGHVVLTIARLGLVALAGYAVLRVFLALGGRVTLPAALHPPA
;
A
#
# COMPACT_ATOMS: atom_id res chain seq x y z
N MET A 1 30.33 -33.67 -26.87
CA MET A 1 30.17 -32.58 -25.89
C MET A 1 28.68 -32.32 -25.72
N THR A 2 28.07 -32.87 -24.67
CA THR A 2 26.65 -32.65 -24.34
C THR A 2 26.57 -31.48 -23.36
N THR A 3 26.06 -30.35 -23.82
CA THR A 3 25.78 -29.18 -22.98
C THR A 3 24.76 -29.57 -21.90
N PRO A 4 25.00 -29.30 -20.61
CA PRO A 4 24.05 -29.64 -19.56
C PRO A 4 22.76 -28.82 -19.70
N ALA A 5 21.61 -29.47 -19.52
CA ALA A 5 20.29 -28.87 -19.60
C ALA A 5 20.10 -27.78 -18.51
N THR A 6 20.21 -26.51 -18.89
CA THR A 6 19.96 -25.34 -18.03
C THR A 6 18.46 -25.02 -17.89
N THR A 7 17.59 -26.04 -17.80
CA THR A 7 16.12 -25.85 -17.82
C THR A 7 15.47 -25.80 -16.43
N SER A 8 16.19 -26.00 -15.31
CA SER A 8 15.51 -26.44 -14.07
C SER A 8 15.05 -25.34 -13.08
N ALA A 9 15.81 -24.25 -12.88
CA ALA A 9 15.47 -23.27 -11.84
C ALA A 9 14.48 -22.18 -12.31
N ASP A 10 14.60 -21.75 -13.56
CA ASP A 10 13.88 -20.58 -14.08
C ASP A 10 12.41 -20.91 -14.44
N GLN A 11 12.10 -22.18 -14.72
CA GLN A 11 10.73 -22.64 -14.97
C GLN A 11 9.92 -22.86 -13.68
N SER A 12 10.57 -23.27 -12.59
CA SER A 12 9.89 -23.51 -11.31
C SER A 12 9.50 -22.21 -10.59
N ILE A 13 10.26 -21.12 -10.78
CA ILE A 13 10.02 -19.83 -10.11
C ILE A 13 8.98 -18.95 -10.83
N LYS A 14 8.76 -19.14 -12.13
CA LYS A 14 7.78 -18.37 -12.92
C LYS A 14 6.37 -18.29 -12.31
N PRO A 15 5.73 -19.39 -11.87
CA PRO A 15 4.40 -19.31 -11.25
C PRO A 15 4.43 -18.64 -9.86
N LEU A 16 5.54 -18.76 -9.11
CA LEU A 16 5.65 -18.14 -7.79
C LEU A 16 5.61 -16.61 -7.86
N ARG A 17 6.13 -15.99 -8.93
CA ARG A 17 6.09 -14.53 -9.10
C ARG A 17 4.67 -13.97 -9.04
N LEU A 18 3.73 -14.65 -9.70
CA LEU A 18 2.32 -14.27 -9.69
C LEU A 18 1.74 -14.43 -8.28
N LEU A 19 2.02 -15.55 -7.62
CA LEU A 19 1.54 -15.82 -6.26
C LEU A 19 2.07 -14.80 -5.26
N PHE A 20 3.36 -14.45 -5.31
CA PHE A 20 3.95 -13.42 -4.45
C PHE A 20 3.36 -12.04 -4.73
N THR A 21 3.19 -11.67 -6.02
CA THR A 21 2.58 -10.38 -6.39
C THR A 21 1.16 -10.27 -5.81
N LEU A 22 0.36 -11.33 -5.97
CA LEU A 22 -1.01 -11.39 -5.44
C LEU A 22 -1.03 -11.43 -3.91
N ALA A 23 -0.14 -12.18 -3.27
CA ALA A 23 -0.09 -12.30 -1.82
C ALA A 23 0.32 -10.97 -1.16
N LEU A 24 1.30 -10.26 -1.73
CA LEU A 24 1.75 -8.97 -1.23
C LEU A 24 0.65 -7.91 -1.31
N LEU A 25 0.02 -7.75 -2.49
CA LEU A 25 -1.10 -6.82 -2.66
C LEU A 25 -2.30 -7.25 -1.80
N GLY A 26 -2.68 -8.52 -1.87
CA GLY A 26 -3.81 -9.06 -1.12
C GLY A 26 -3.66 -8.86 0.40
N TYR A 27 -2.47 -9.05 0.95
CA TYR A 27 -2.21 -8.82 2.36
C TYR A 27 -2.36 -7.35 2.75
N VAL A 28 -1.84 -6.43 1.93
CA VAL A 28 -1.97 -4.99 2.18
C VAL A 28 -3.43 -4.54 2.06
N ALA A 29 -4.16 -5.01 1.05
CA ALA A 29 -5.58 -4.74 0.89
C ALA A 29 -6.39 -5.21 2.11
N LEU A 30 -6.13 -6.42 2.61
CA LEU A 30 -6.76 -6.93 3.83
C LEU A 30 -6.40 -6.08 5.04
N HIS A 31 -5.12 -5.75 5.23
CA HIS A 31 -4.66 -4.91 6.34
C HIS A 31 -5.34 -3.55 6.33
N LEU A 32 -5.36 -2.84 5.19
CA LEU A 32 -6.04 -1.54 5.06
C LEU A 32 -7.54 -1.67 5.33
N GLY A 33 -8.19 -2.73 4.85
CA GLY A 33 -9.59 -3.02 5.13
C GLY A 33 -9.87 -3.23 6.62
N PHE A 34 -9.08 -4.06 7.30
CA PHE A 34 -9.22 -4.28 8.74
C PHE A 34 -8.89 -3.04 9.56
N GLN A 35 -7.92 -2.22 9.15
CA GLN A 35 -7.64 -0.94 9.80
C GLN A 35 -8.81 0.05 9.66
N PHE A 36 -9.46 0.07 8.50
CA PHE A 36 -10.68 0.83 8.30
C PHE A 36 -11.80 0.37 9.23
N LEU A 37 -12.04 -0.95 9.31
CA LEU A 37 -13.03 -1.51 10.22
C LEU A 37 -12.71 -1.18 11.69
N ARG A 38 -11.45 -1.33 12.12
CA ARG A 38 -11.01 -1.01 13.48
C ARG A 38 -11.14 0.48 13.80
N TRP A 39 -10.98 1.35 12.81
CA TRP A 39 -11.12 2.78 13.00
C TRP A 39 -12.58 3.23 13.12
N ILE A 40 -13.47 2.69 12.29
CA ILE A 40 -14.90 3.06 12.29
C ILE A 40 -15.68 2.39 13.41
N LEU A 41 -15.43 1.11 13.68
CA LEU A 41 -16.17 0.34 14.68
C LEU A 41 -15.68 0.71 16.09
N PRO A 42 -16.58 1.13 16.99
CA PRO A 42 -16.20 1.45 18.36
C PRO A 42 -15.80 0.19 19.13
N ALA A 43 -14.64 0.24 19.78
CA ALA A 43 -14.25 -0.70 20.82
C ALA A 43 -14.56 -0.11 22.20
N GLU A 44 -14.79 -0.96 23.20
CA GLU A 44 -15.11 -0.53 24.56
C GLU A 44 -14.09 0.50 25.08
N ASN A 45 -14.58 1.60 25.66
CA ASN A 45 -13.77 2.68 26.25
C ASN A 45 -12.82 3.41 25.26
N THR A 46 -13.06 3.34 23.95
CA THR A 46 -12.26 4.09 22.95
C THR A 46 -13.01 5.28 22.36
N THR A 47 -12.32 6.40 22.17
CA THR A 47 -12.85 7.57 21.45
C THR A 47 -12.40 7.54 20.00
N LEU A 48 -13.08 8.28 19.12
CA LEU A 48 -12.62 8.41 17.73
C LEU A 48 -11.22 9.01 17.64
N ILE A 49 -10.88 9.93 18.54
CA ILE A 49 -9.55 10.54 18.63
C ILE A 49 -8.49 9.47 18.95
N SER A 50 -8.71 8.64 19.98
CA SER A 50 -7.72 7.61 20.37
C SER A 50 -7.56 6.52 19.30
N ARG A 51 -8.64 6.14 18.62
CA ARG A 51 -8.56 5.23 17.46
C ARG A 51 -7.81 5.84 16.28
N SER A 52 -7.96 7.14 16.07
CA SER A 52 -7.29 7.86 14.98
C SER A 52 -5.78 8.02 15.23
N GLN A 53 -5.37 8.25 16.48
CA GLN A 53 -3.95 8.30 16.90
C GLN A 53 -3.24 6.95 16.76
N SER A 54 -3.98 5.85 16.90
CA SER A 54 -3.45 4.48 16.77
C SER A 54 -3.72 3.84 15.40
N ALA A 55 -4.23 4.59 14.43
CA ALA A 55 -4.57 4.06 13.11
C ALA A 55 -3.30 3.71 12.32
N GLY A 56 -3.19 2.47 11.86
CA GLY A 56 -2.00 1.98 11.16
C GLY A 56 -2.12 2.01 9.64
N PHE A 57 -2.75 3.05 9.07
CA PHE A 57 -2.86 3.24 7.62
C PHE A 57 -1.53 3.60 6.96
N LEU A 58 -0.58 4.16 7.72
CA LEU A 58 0.73 4.62 7.24
C LEU A 58 1.89 3.73 7.73
N ASP A 59 1.61 2.43 7.94
CA ASP A 59 2.65 1.47 8.28
C ASP A 59 3.60 1.30 7.10
N LEU A 60 4.81 1.84 7.24
CA LEU A 60 5.82 1.87 6.17
C LEU A 60 6.30 0.48 5.77
N PHE A 61 6.33 -0.46 6.72
CA PHE A 61 6.78 -1.82 6.42
C PHE A 61 5.76 -2.50 5.50
N LEU A 62 4.48 -2.37 5.84
CA LEU A 62 3.39 -2.92 5.03
C LEU A 62 3.24 -2.21 3.70
N LEU A 63 3.38 -0.89 3.69
CA LEU A 63 3.30 -0.10 2.45
C LEU A 63 4.54 -0.23 1.56
N ALA A 64 5.60 -0.93 1.98
CA ALA A 64 6.65 -1.35 1.06
C ALA A 64 6.19 -2.50 0.16
N PHE A 65 5.25 -3.34 0.60
CA PHE A 65 4.82 -4.54 -0.13
C PHE A 65 4.18 -4.25 -1.49
N PRO A 66 3.31 -3.23 -1.68
CA PRO A 66 2.75 -2.92 -2.98
C PRO A 66 3.83 -2.47 -3.96
N LEU A 67 4.84 -1.72 -3.50
CA LEU A 67 5.99 -1.35 -4.33
C LEU A 67 6.76 -2.59 -4.77
N VAL A 68 7.08 -3.49 -3.83
CA VAL A 68 7.78 -4.74 -4.12
C VAL A 68 6.99 -5.60 -5.10
N ALA A 69 5.68 -5.73 -4.92
CA ALA A 69 4.79 -6.47 -5.82
C ALA A 69 4.85 -5.92 -7.25
N VAL A 70 4.80 -4.59 -7.40
CA VAL A 70 4.91 -3.93 -8.71
C VAL A 70 6.28 -4.19 -9.33
N LEU A 71 7.37 -4.09 -8.57
CA LEU A 71 8.72 -4.40 -9.07
C LEU A 71 8.83 -5.86 -9.54
N ILE A 72 8.30 -6.82 -8.77
CA ILE A 72 8.27 -8.25 -9.15
C ILE A 72 7.47 -8.44 -10.46
N ALA A 73 6.33 -7.75 -10.60
CA ALA A 73 5.46 -7.86 -11.77
C ALA A 73 6.05 -7.23 -13.04
N THR A 74 6.88 -6.19 -12.91
CA THR A 74 7.27 -5.31 -14.02
C THR A 74 8.75 -5.34 -14.38
N HIS A 75 9.65 -5.51 -13.40
CA HIS A 75 11.09 -5.37 -13.62
C HIS A 75 11.81 -6.70 -13.80
N ILE A 76 11.22 -7.83 -13.38
CA ILE A 76 11.76 -9.16 -13.66
C ILE A 76 11.28 -9.61 -15.05
N THR A 77 12.19 -9.85 -15.98
CA THR A 77 11.85 -10.27 -17.35
C THR A 77 11.61 -11.78 -17.46
N PRO A 78 10.60 -12.24 -18.22
CA PRO A 78 9.58 -11.44 -18.91
C PRO A 78 8.56 -10.85 -17.93
N GLN A 79 7.98 -9.70 -18.29
CA GLN A 79 6.95 -9.03 -17.49
C GLN A 79 5.73 -9.94 -17.30
N LEU A 80 5.09 -9.87 -16.13
CA LEU A 80 3.87 -10.65 -15.87
C LEU A 80 2.73 -10.19 -16.79
N ALA A 81 1.96 -11.15 -17.29
CA ALA A 81 0.65 -10.85 -17.85
C ALA A 81 -0.22 -10.17 -16.78
N GLY A 82 -0.79 -9.01 -17.11
CA GLY A 82 -1.58 -8.22 -16.15
C GLY A 82 -0.76 -7.28 -15.25
N SER A 83 0.53 -7.05 -15.52
CA SER A 83 1.38 -6.12 -14.76
C SER A 83 0.76 -4.73 -14.53
N LYS A 84 -0.02 -4.22 -15.50
CA LYS A 84 -0.79 -2.98 -15.38
C LYS A 84 -1.85 -3.01 -14.28
N ILE A 85 -2.55 -4.13 -14.13
CA ILE A 85 -3.59 -4.31 -13.12
C ILE A 85 -2.94 -4.30 -11.74
N PHE A 86 -1.82 -5.01 -11.56
CA PHE A 86 -1.10 -5.02 -10.28
C PHE A 86 -0.59 -3.62 -9.90
N ALA A 87 -0.06 -2.86 -10.86
CA ALA A 87 0.32 -1.47 -10.62
C ALA A 87 -0.88 -0.57 -10.28
N LEU A 88 -2.05 -0.77 -10.92
CA LEU A 88 -3.26 -0.05 -10.58
C LEU A 88 -3.76 -0.38 -9.16
N VAL A 89 -3.76 -1.66 -8.77
CA VAL A 89 -4.14 -2.09 -7.41
C VAL A 89 -3.23 -1.44 -6.37
N ALA A 90 -1.91 -1.47 -6.58
CA ALA A 90 -0.96 -0.81 -5.70
C ALA A 90 -1.22 0.71 -5.59
N LEU A 91 -1.57 1.38 -6.70
CA LEU A 91 -1.95 2.81 -6.66
C LEU A 91 -3.20 3.05 -5.80
N ILE A 92 -4.19 2.16 -5.88
CA ILE A 92 -5.39 2.25 -5.05
C ILE A 92 -5.03 2.07 -3.57
N GLU A 93 -4.17 1.11 -3.24
CA GLU A 93 -3.71 0.89 -1.85
C GLU A 93 -2.97 2.12 -1.30
N TYR A 94 -2.08 2.74 -2.08
CA TYR A 94 -1.42 3.98 -1.68
C TYR A 94 -2.40 5.14 -1.53
N ALA A 95 -3.38 5.26 -2.44
CA ALA A 95 -4.41 6.30 -2.34
C ALA A 95 -5.24 6.13 -1.06
N VAL A 96 -5.68 4.89 -0.75
CA VAL A 96 -6.39 4.56 0.49
C VAL A 96 -5.53 4.89 1.71
N ALA A 97 -4.26 4.47 1.72
CA ALA A 97 -3.34 4.74 2.83
C ALA A 97 -3.14 6.24 3.08
N ILE A 98 -2.96 7.05 2.02
CA ILE A 98 -2.76 8.51 2.14
C ILE A 98 -4.04 9.19 2.61
N VAL A 99 -5.19 8.85 2.01
CA VAL A 99 -6.48 9.45 2.36
C VAL A 99 -6.82 9.15 3.81
N PHE A 100 -6.86 7.86 4.18
CA PHE A 100 -7.23 7.50 5.54
C PHE A 100 -6.15 7.86 6.56
N GLY A 101 -4.87 7.68 6.23
CA GLY A 101 -3.77 8.12 7.09
C GLY A 101 -3.79 9.62 7.36
N GLY A 102 -4.08 10.44 6.35
CA GLY A 102 -4.27 11.87 6.49
C GLY A 102 -5.49 12.23 7.34
N VAL A 103 -6.64 11.60 7.09
CA VAL A 103 -7.87 11.83 7.86
C VAL A 103 -7.68 11.44 9.33
N THR A 104 -7.13 10.26 9.61
CA THR A 104 -6.88 9.82 10.99
C THR A 104 -5.83 10.69 11.68
N PHE A 105 -4.82 11.14 10.94
CA PHE A 105 -3.86 12.10 11.47
C PHE A 105 -4.57 13.40 11.90
N LEU A 106 -5.37 14.01 11.03
CA LEU A 106 -6.09 15.27 11.32
C LEU A 106 -7.04 15.13 12.51
N ILE A 107 -7.77 14.03 12.62
CA ILE A 107 -8.65 13.76 13.77
C ILE A 107 -7.82 13.52 15.04
N GLY A 108 -6.71 12.79 14.94
CA GLY A 108 -5.81 12.49 16.04
C GLY A 108 -5.16 13.73 16.66
N LEU A 109 -4.95 14.80 15.88
CA LEU A 109 -4.48 16.10 16.38
C LEU A 109 -5.39 16.68 17.47
N GLY A 110 -6.69 16.38 17.44
CA GLY A 110 -7.65 16.83 18.46
C GLY A 110 -7.35 16.32 19.88
N GLY A 111 -6.51 15.28 20.01
CA GLY A 111 -6.06 14.77 21.30
C GLY A 111 -4.76 15.38 21.84
N LEU A 112 -4.12 16.30 21.11
CA LEU A 112 -2.84 16.91 21.50
C LEU A 112 -2.99 18.11 22.47
N GLY A 113 -4.21 18.48 22.85
CA GLY A 113 -4.49 19.67 23.66
C GLY A 113 -4.19 19.56 25.16
N TRP A 114 -3.72 18.40 25.64
CA TRP A 114 -3.56 18.07 27.07
C TRP A 114 -2.12 17.62 27.35
N VAL A 115 -1.17 18.47 26.98
CA VAL A 115 0.26 18.20 27.16
C VAL A 115 0.74 19.07 28.30
N ASP A 116 0.87 18.47 29.48
CA ASP A 116 1.23 19.19 30.71
C ASP A 116 2.69 18.98 31.09
N THR A 117 3.35 17.97 30.49
CA THR A 117 4.74 17.62 30.79
C THR A 117 5.66 17.70 29.56
N PHE A 118 6.94 18.02 29.80
CA PHE A 118 7.94 18.10 28.73
C PHE A 118 8.07 16.80 27.91
N PRO A 119 8.05 15.58 28.50
CA PRO A 119 8.06 14.34 27.74
C PRO A 119 6.86 14.19 26.80
N GLU A 120 5.65 14.50 27.27
CA GLU A 120 4.44 14.45 26.45
C GLU A 120 4.52 15.40 25.25
N THR A 121 5.16 16.56 25.39
CA THR A 121 5.39 17.50 24.28
C THR A 121 6.28 16.90 23.21
N ILE A 122 7.34 16.19 23.60
CA ILE A 122 8.24 15.54 22.65
C ILE A 122 7.53 14.39 21.94
N ASP A 123 6.72 13.61 22.65
CA ASP A 123 5.93 12.53 22.05
C ASP A 123 4.87 13.07 21.07
N ALA A 124 4.17 14.15 21.44
CA ALA A 124 3.23 14.86 20.59
C ALA A 124 3.89 15.38 19.31
N LEU A 125 5.03 16.09 19.45
CA LEU A 125 5.80 16.60 18.32
C LEU A 125 6.31 15.46 17.45
N GLY A 126 6.82 14.39 18.06
CA GLY A 126 7.28 13.18 17.37
C GLY A 126 6.15 12.54 16.57
N HIS A 127 4.95 12.43 17.16
CA HIS A 127 3.77 11.93 16.46
C HIS A 127 3.45 12.77 15.22
N VAL A 128 3.45 14.10 15.33
CA VAL A 128 3.18 15.01 14.22
C VAL A 128 4.25 14.91 13.13
N VAL A 129 5.51 15.10 13.48
CA VAL A 129 6.63 15.14 12.52
C VAL A 129 6.81 13.79 11.84
N LEU A 130 6.79 12.68 12.60
CA LEU A 130 6.96 11.35 12.02
C LEU A 130 5.76 10.95 11.17
N THR A 131 4.53 11.38 11.50
CA THR A 131 3.36 11.09 10.66
C THR A 131 3.40 11.86 9.35
N ILE A 132 3.83 13.12 9.36
CA ILE A 132 4.07 13.90 8.14
C ILE A 132 5.17 13.24 7.29
N ALA A 133 6.27 12.81 7.90
CA ALA A 133 7.34 12.10 7.20
C ALA A 133 6.83 10.79 6.57
N ARG A 134 6.03 10.01 7.31
CA ARG A 134 5.38 8.79 6.79
C ARG A 134 4.48 9.09 5.59
N LEU A 135 3.62 10.12 5.68
CA LEU A 135 2.79 10.56 4.55
C LEU A 135 3.63 10.88 3.32
N GLY A 136 4.74 11.62 3.50
CA GLY A 136 5.67 11.94 2.42
C GLY A 136 6.29 10.70 1.77
N LEU A 137 6.74 9.73 2.57
CA LEU A 137 7.32 8.48 2.08
C LEU A 137 6.29 7.61 1.34
N VAL A 138 5.07 7.50 1.88
CA VAL A 138 3.99 6.77 1.24
C VAL A 138 3.57 7.42 -0.08
N ALA A 139 3.49 8.75 -0.12
CA ALA A 139 3.23 9.49 -1.35
C ALA A 139 4.35 9.30 -2.39
N LEU A 140 5.61 9.30 -1.96
CA LEU A 140 6.75 9.05 -2.84
C LEU A 140 6.73 7.62 -3.41
N ALA A 141 6.40 6.62 -2.60
CA ALA A 141 6.25 5.24 -3.05
C ALA A 141 5.09 5.09 -4.04
N GLY A 142 3.94 5.72 -3.75
CA GLY A 142 2.81 5.79 -4.68
C GLY A 142 3.17 6.49 -5.99
N TYR A 143 3.95 7.57 -5.93
CA TYR A 143 4.46 8.26 -7.12
C TYR A 143 5.40 7.39 -7.95
N ALA A 144 6.29 6.61 -7.31
CA ALA A 144 7.14 5.65 -8.01
C ALA A 144 6.30 4.60 -8.77
N VAL A 145 5.26 4.05 -8.12
CA VAL A 145 4.33 3.13 -8.79
C VAL A 145 3.56 3.82 -9.91
N LEU A 146 3.15 5.08 -9.74
CA LEU A 146 2.47 5.87 -10.77
C LEU A 146 3.33 6.01 -12.02
N ARG A 147 4.63 6.30 -11.84
CA ARG A 147 5.60 6.37 -12.93
C ARG A 147 5.70 5.04 -13.68
N VAL A 148 5.73 3.91 -12.96
CA VAL A 148 5.73 2.58 -13.57
C VAL A 148 4.43 2.33 -14.34
N PHE A 149 3.27 2.64 -13.75
CA PHE A 149 1.96 2.45 -14.38
C PHE A 149 1.82 3.27 -15.68
N LEU A 150 2.26 4.53 -15.67
CA LEU A 150 2.28 5.39 -16.84
C LEU A 150 3.24 4.87 -17.91
N ALA A 151 4.41 4.37 -17.52
CA ALA A 151 5.37 3.74 -18.45
C ALA A 151 4.79 2.48 -19.12
N LEU A 152 3.88 1.76 -18.46
CA LEU A 152 3.14 0.65 -19.05
C LEU A 152 1.99 1.10 -19.97
N GLY A 153 1.74 2.42 -20.11
CA GLY A 153 0.71 2.98 -20.99
C GLY A 153 -0.52 3.55 -20.27
N GLY A 154 -0.53 3.62 -18.92
CA GLY A 154 -1.43 4.49 -18.15
C GLY A 154 -2.94 4.19 -18.21
N ARG A 155 -3.36 3.13 -18.90
CA ARG A 155 -4.77 2.73 -19.03
C ARG A 155 -4.89 1.21 -18.93
N VAL A 156 -5.90 0.76 -18.19
CA VAL A 156 -6.35 -0.63 -18.20
C VAL A 156 -7.54 -0.71 -19.15
N THR A 157 -7.37 -1.37 -20.29
CA THR A 157 -8.48 -1.67 -21.21
C THR A 157 -9.27 -2.85 -20.65
N LEU A 158 -10.54 -2.63 -20.31
CA LEU A 158 -11.45 -3.72 -19.95
C LEU A 158 -11.68 -4.62 -21.18
N PRO A 159 -11.86 -5.94 -21.00
CA PRO A 159 -12.22 -6.83 -22.11
C PRO A 159 -13.49 -6.33 -22.81
N ALA A 160 -13.47 -6.29 -24.15
CA ALA A 160 -14.59 -5.83 -24.98
C ALA A 160 -15.93 -6.55 -24.71
N ALA A 161 -15.90 -7.73 -24.06
CA ALA A 161 -17.07 -8.51 -23.67
C ALA A 161 -17.98 -7.81 -22.64
N LEU A 162 -17.57 -6.69 -22.04
CA LEU A 162 -18.38 -5.91 -21.09
C LEU A 162 -18.98 -4.63 -21.70
N HIS A 163 -18.92 -4.45 -23.02
CA HIS A 163 -19.71 -3.43 -23.69
C HIS A 163 -21.14 -3.97 -23.87
N PRO A 164 -22.15 -3.50 -23.10
CA PRO A 164 -23.53 -3.77 -23.47
C PRO A 164 -23.79 -3.19 -24.87
N PRO A 165 -24.56 -3.88 -25.73
CA PRO A 165 -24.99 -3.30 -27.00
C PRO A 165 -25.74 -2.00 -26.73
N ALA A 166 -25.41 -0.97 -27.51
CA ALA A 166 -26.03 0.35 -27.45
C ALA A 166 -27.53 0.30 -27.82
#